data_AF-A0A2G2GB27-F1
#
_entry.id   AF-A0A2G2GB27-F1
#
_cell.length_a   1.000
_cell.length_b   1.000
_cell.length_c   1.000
_cell.angle_alpha   90.00
_cell.angle_beta   90.00
_cell.angle_gamma   90.00
#
_symmetry.space_group_name_H-M   'P 1'
#
loop_
_entity.id
_entity.type
_entity.pdbx_description
1 polymer ?
#
loop_
_entity_poly.entity_id
_entity_poly.type
_entity_poly.pdbx_seq_one_letter_code
_entity_poly.pdbx_strand_id
1 'polypeptide(L)'
;MNGINEYLKIIGHRAVTEIAGELTDVYKSREDGSYICHATEPVQSGLLKFLNEHGVNKVYAIHLGGCAQIGFSKEENKWYGWGRGIYGFGIGSEVERGDCAYNPVDKDDFLKSIVEFWSDEHRINVRGEHRADGVYVSWTYAPDTPNEKVRGQISGVNNQYPDEYGKGEWTALTLNEARQMAIDYSNGVS
;
A
#
# COMPACT_ATOMS: atom_id res chain seq x y z
N MET A 1 10.20 -10.20 -23.07
CA MET A 1 10.62 -9.43 -21.88
C MET A 1 11.94 -8.73 -22.17
N ASN A 2 12.02 -7.45 -21.84
CA ASN A 2 13.24 -6.67 -22.01
C ASN A 2 14.20 -6.89 -20.84
N GLY A 3 15.50 -6.65 -21.01
CA GLY A 3 16.38 -6.49 -19.85
C GLY A 3 15.93 -5.29 -18.99
N ILE A 4 16.16 -5.33 -17.67
CA ILE A 4 15.68 -4.28 -16.72
C ILE A 4 16.08 -2.87 -17.19
N ASN A 5 17.30 -2.70 -17.71
CA ASN A 5 17.77 -1.40 -18.20
C ASN A 5 16.99 -0.90 -19.43
N GLU A 6 16.60 -1.79 -20.35
CA GLU A 6 15.75 -1.42 -21.49
C GLU A 6 14.31 -1.16 -21.05
N TYR A 7 13.82 -1.94 -20.08
CA TYR A 7 12.51 -1.71 -19.47
C TYR A 7 12.42 -0.33 -18.78
N LEU A 8 13.45 0.08 -18.05
CA LEU A 8 13.50 1.39 -17.40
C LEU A 8 13.43 2.55 -18.39
N LYS A 9 13.92 2.37 -19.63
CA LYS A 9 13.76 3.40 -20.69
C LYS A 9 12.32 3.55 -21.15
N ILE A 10 11.49 2.51 -21.00
CA ILE A 10 10.06 2.53 -21.34
C ILE A 10 9.30 3.34 -20.30
N ILE A 11 9.44 2.99 -19.01
CA ILE A 11 8.64 3.61 -17.94
C ILE A 11 9.23 4.92 -17.40
N GLY A 12 10.53 5.15 -17.61
CA GLY A 12 11.25 6.24 -17.00
C GLY A 12 12.30 6.89 -17.90
N HIS A 13 12.92 7.94 -17.36
CA HIS A 13 14.08 8.60 -17.92
C HIS A 13 15.11 8.84 -16.83
N ARG A 14 16.40 8.90 -17.20
CA ARG A 14 17.46 9.24 -16.25
C ARG A 14 17.42 10.72 -15.92
N ALA A 15 17.67 11.06 -14.66
CA ALA A 15 17.79 12.42 -14.16
C ALA A 15 18.78 12.47 -12.99
N VAL A 16 19.37 13.63 -12.73
CA VAL A 16 20.13 13.90 -11.51
C VAL A 16 19.20 14.53 -10.48
N THR A 17 19.26 14.11 -9.24
CA THR A 17 18.46 14.68 -8.14
C THR A 17 19.27 14.68 -6.85
N GLU A 18 19.09 15.73 -6.05
CA GLU A 18 19.66 15.80 -4.71
C GLU A 18 18.87 14.88 -3.76
N ILE A 19 19.55 13.90 -3.19
CA ILE A 19 19.00 12.98 -2.19
C ILE A 19 19.93 13.04 -0.98
N ALA A 20 19.39 13.41 0.18
CA ALA A 20 20.15 13.56 1.43
C ALA A 20 21.40 14.47 1.30
N GLY A 21 21.33 15.52 0.46
CA GLY A 21 22.44 16.45 0.23
C GLY A 21 23.42 16.01 -0.86
N GLU A 22 23.21 14.87 -1.52
CA GLU A 22 24.09 14.35 -2.57
C GLU A 22 23.39 14.29 -3.93
N LEU A 23 24.06 14.80 -4.97
CA LEU A 23 23.59 14.67 -6.35
C LEU A 23 23.72 13.22 -6.80
N THR A 24 22.57 12.60 -7.09
CA THR A 24 22.48 11.19 -7.42
C THR A 24 21.77 10.97 -8.75
N ASP A 25 22.29 10.06 -9.57
CA ASP A 25 21.61 9.60 -10.78
C ASP A 25 20.45 8.65 -10.43
N VAL A 26 19.28 8.96 -10.97
CA VAL A 26 18.03 8.23 -10.71
C VAL A 26 17.25 8.02 -11.99
N TYR A 27 16.33 7.05 -11.96
CA TYR A 27 15.25 6.98 -12.94
C TYR A 27 14.00 7.65 -12.36
N LYS A 28 13.40 8.54 -13.16
CA LYS A 28 12.13 9.17 -12.88
C LYS A 28 11.05 8.71 -13.85
N SER A 29 9.83 8.57 -13.38
CA SER A 29 8.67 8.27 -14.21
C SER A 29 8.54 9.25 -15.36
N ARG A 30 8.18 8.74 -16.54
CA ARG A 30 7.82 9.58 -17.68
C ARG A 30 6.46 10.25 -17.52
N GLU A 31 5.58 9.69 -16.69
CA GLU A 31 4.20 10.15 -16.60
C GLU A 31 4.07 11.36 -15.66
N ASP A 32 4.77 11.37 -14.53
CA ASP A 32 4.63 12.40 -13.49
C ASP A 32 5.96 12.85 -12.84
N GLY A 33 7.10 12.32 -13.30
CA GLY A 33 8.41 12.66 -12.74
C GLY A 33 8.72 12.06 -11.37
N SER A 34 7.88 11.17 -10.84
CA SER A 34 8.12 10.44 -9.58
C SER A 34 9.42 9.63 -9.61
N TYR A 35 10.05 9.46 -8.45
CA TYR A 35 11.26 8.62 -8.32
C TYR A 35 10.91 7.14 -8.52
N ILE A 36 11.64 6.42 -9.36
CA ILE A 36 11.48 4.96 -9.55
C ILE A 36 12.57 4.21 -8.78
N CYS A 37 13.84 4.49 -9.09
CA CYS A 37 14.99 3.84 -8.46
C CYS A 37 16.28 4.64 -8.73
N HIS A 38 17.35 4.31 -8.02
CA HIS A 38 18.69 4.76 -8.38
C HIS A 38 19.11 4.17 -9.74
N ALA A 39 19.90 4.93 -10.50
CA ALA A 39 20.48 4.47 -11.75
C ALA A 39 21.83 3.76 -11.52
N THR A 40 21.86 2.79 -10.61
CA THR A 40 23.04 1.95 -10.37
C THR A 40 23.18 0.87 -11.45
N GLU A 41 24.38 0.33 -11.66
CA GLU A 41 24.60 -0.76 -12.61
C GLU A 41 25.25 -1.96 -11.89
N PRO A 42 24.64 -3.17 -11.96
CA PRO A 42 23.34 -3.48 -12.55
C PRO A 42 22.17 -3.06 -11.64
N VAL A 43 21.08 -2.55 -12.22
CA VAL A 43 19.83 -2.38 -11.47
C VAL A 43 19.24 -3.76 -11.18
N GLN A 44 19.27 -4.18 -9.91
CA GLN A 44 18.62 -5.41 -9.45
C GLN A 44 17.50 -5.07 -8.48
N SER A 45 16.26 -5.19 -8.95
CA SER A 45 15.07 -4.97 -8.14
C SER A 45 14.03 -6.02 -8.50
N GLY A 46 13.60 -6.79 -7.50
CA GLY A 46 12.50 -7.74 -7.65
C GLY A 46 11.22 -7.06 -8.12
N LEU A 47 10.98 -5.82 -7.68
CA LEU A 47 9.88 -4.98 -8.15
C LEU A 47 10.00 -4.70 -9.66
N LEU A 48 11.14 -4.20 -10.15
CA LEU A 48 11.29 -3.89 -11.58
C LEU A 48 11.18 -5.12 -12.46
N LYS A 49 11.66 -6.27 -11.97
CA LYS A 49 11.48 -7.55 -12.65
C LYS A 49 9.99 -7.89 -12.77
N PHE A 50 9.24 -7.82 -11.66
CA PHE A 50 7.80 -8.06 -11.64
C PHE A 50 7.06 -7.11 -12.60
N LEU A 51 7.33 -5.80 -12.53
CA LEU A 51 6.64 -4.81 -13.36
C LEU A 51 6.87 -5.05 -14.86
N ASN A 52 8.09 -5.46 -15.25
CA ASN A 52 8.40 -5.84 -16.62
C ASN A 52 7.72 -7.16 -17.04
N GLU A 53 7.68 -8.15 -16.14
CA GLU A 53 7.00 -9.44 -16.36
C GLU A 53 5.49 -9.27 -16.57
N HIS A 54 4.87 -8.32 -15.88
CA HIS A 54 3.45 -8.01 -15.97
C HIS A 54 3.11 -6.89 -16.98
N GLY A 55 4.08 -6.45 -17.80
CA GLY A 55 3.84 -5.48 -18.86
C GLY A 55 3.41 -4.09 -18.38
N VAL A 56 3.76 -3.71 -17.15
CA VAL A 56 3.49 -2.37 -16.61
C VAL A 56 4.29 -1.35 -17.40
N ASN A 57 3.63 -0.43 -18.07
CA ASN A 57 4.26 0.52 -18.99
C ASN A 57 4.13 1.98 -18.56
N LYS A 58 3.41 2.22 -17.47
CA LYS A 58 3.21 3.55 -16.87
C LYS A 58 3.30 3.41 -15.37
N VAL A 59 4.02 4.31 -14.71
CA VAL A 59 4.17 4.30 -13.25
C VAL A 59 3.97 5.71 -12.69
N TYR A 60 3.43 5.82 -11.48
CA TYR A 60 3.07 7.08 -10.88
C TYR A 60 3.35 7.05 -9.37
N ALA A 61 3.62 8.21 -8.80
CA ALA A 61 3.50 8.39 -7.36
C ALA A 61 2.02 8.59 -6.97
N ILE A 62 1.70 8.20 -5.74
CA ILE A 62 0.41 8.51 -5.11
C ILE A 62 0.43 9.94 -4.57
N HIS A 63 1.58 10.35 -4.04
CA HIS A 63 1.81 11.70 -3.53
C HIS A 63 2.79 12.46 -4.44
N LEU A 64 2.47 13.72 -4.75
CA LEU A 64 3.28 14.58 -5.63
C LEU A 64 4.72 14.68 -5.13
N GLY A 65 5.68 14.43 -6.02
CA GLY A 65 7.11 14.43 -5.70
C GLY A 65 7.62 13.20 -4.95
N GLY A 66 6.77 12.19 -4.74
CA GLY A 66 7.11 10.94 -4.06
C GLY A 66 7.73 9.88 -4.96
N CYS A 67 7.90 8.69 -4.38
CA CYS A 67 8.29 7.48 -5.10
C CYS A 67 7.11 6.92 -5.90
N ALA A 68 7.38 6.32 -7.04
CA ALA A 68 6.40 5.58 -7.80
C ALA A 68 5.90 4.39 -6.96
N GLN A 69 4.58 4.30 -6.82
CA GLN A 69 3.87 3.37 -5.93
C GLN A 69 2.71 2.66 -6.63
N ILE A 70 2.31 3.14 -7.80
CA ILE A 70 1.30 2.49 -8.65
C ILE A 70 1.74 2.47 -10.11
N GLY A 71 1.19 1.55 -10.88
CA GLY A 71 1.48 1.44 -12.30
C GLY A 71 0.39 0.72 -13.09
N PHE A 72 0.31 1.00 -14.38
CA PHE A 72 -0.71 0.43 -15.26
C PHE A 72 -0.07 -0.55 -16.25
N SER A 73 -0.68 -1.73 -16.37
CA SER A 73 -0.43 -2.69 -17.44
C SER A 73 -1.57 -2.62 -18.45
N LYS A 74 -1.26 -2.14 -19.66
CA LYS A 74 -2.22 -2.15 -20.77
C LYS A 74 -2.54 -3.57 -21.25
N GLU A 75 -1.56 -4.47 -21.16
CA GLU A 75 -1.69 -5.87 -21.60
C GLU A 75 -2.68 -6.64 -20.74
N GLU A 76 -2.58 -6.47 -19.42
CA GLU A 76 -3.45 -7.16 -18.47
C GLU A 76 -4.71 -6.35 -18.12
N ASN A 77 -4.77 -5.09 -18.57
CA ASN A 77 -5.83 -4.14 -18.25
C ASN A 77 -6.01 -3.97 -16.73
N LYS A 78 -4.87 -3.83 -16.03
CA LYS A 78 -4.80 -3.77 -14.56
C LYS A 78 -3.95 -2.60 -14.07
N TRP A 79 -4.34 -2.09 -12.90
CA TRP A 79 -3.52 -1.21 -12.08
C TRP A 79 -2.87 -2.01 -10.96
N TYR A 80 -1.55 -1.86 -10.82
CA TYR A 80 -0.77 -2.42 -9.75
C TYR A 80 -0.48 -1.36 -8.71
N GLY A 81 -0.57 -1.71 -7.43
CA GLY A 81 -0.11 -0.92 -6.30
C GLY A 81 0.96 -1.68 -5.52
N TRP A 82 1.96 -0.97 -4.99
CA TRP A 82 3.03 -1.59 -4.22
C TRP A 82 3.55 -0.76 -3.04
N GLY A 83 4.18 -1.47 -2.10
CA GLY A 83 4.86 -0.98 -0.90
C GLY A 83 5.64 -2.15 -0.30
N ARG A 84 5.21 -2.68 0.86
CA ARG A 84 5.73 -3.94 1.43
C ARG A 84 5.27 -5.19 0.67
N GLY A 85 4.22 -5.08 -0.12
CA GLY A 85 3.74 -6.10 -1.06
C GLY A 85 3.37 -5.47 -2.40
N ILE A 86 2.96 -6.29 -3.37
CA ILE A 86 2.46 -5.84 -4.68
C ILE A 86 1.20 -6.60 -5.05
N TYR A 87 0.19 -5.90 -5.54
CA TYR A 87 -1.07 -6.50 -5.98
C TYR A 87 -1.66 -5.76 -7.18
N GLY A 88 -2.40 -6.47 -8.03
CA GLY A 88 -2.98 -5.96 -9.28
C GLY A 88 -4.50 -6.01 -9.29
N PHE A 89 -5.13 -4.88 -9.59
CA PHE A 89 -6.57 -4.68 -9.63
C PHE A 89 -7.03 -4.40 -11.07
N GLY A 90 -8.14 -5.01 -11.47
CA GLY A 90 -8.80 -4.78 -12.76
C GLY A 90 -10.29 -4.53 -12.59
N ILE A 91 -11.00 -4.39 -13.70
CA ILE A 91 -12.48 -4.40 -13.66
C ILE A 91 -12.95 -5.75 -13.11
N GLY A 92 -13.85 -5.72 -12.14
CA GLY A 92 -14.34 -6.89 -11.42
C GLY A 92 -13.50 -7.29 -10.20
N SER A 93 -12.41 -6.58 -9.90
CA SER A 93 -11.73 -6.74 -8.60
C SER A 93 -12.64 -6.29 -7.47
N GLU A 94 -12.58 -7.02 -6.36
CA GLU A 94 -13.38 -6.80 -5.16
C GLU A 94 -12.45 -6.45 -4.00
N VAL A 95 -12.93 -5.59 -3.12
CA VAL A 95 -12.29 -5.25 -1.84
C VAL A 95 -13.29 -5.57 -0.75
N GLU A 96 -12.85 -6.38 0.21
CA GLU A 96 -13.58 -6.76 1.41
C GLU A 96 -12.90 -6.20 2.65
N ARG A 97 -13.63 -6.17 3.76
CA ARG A 97 -13.06 -5.75 5.05
C ARG A 97 -11.94 -6.70 5.46
N GLY A 98 -10.81 -6.11 5.87
CA GLY A 98 -9.59 -6.84 6.21
C GLY A 98 -8.58 -6.89 5.06
N ASP A 99 -8.98 -6.57 3.83
CA ASP A 99 -8.04 -6.40 2.73
C ASP A 99 -7.16 -5.17 2.94
N CYS A 100 -5.92 -5.23 2.44
CA CYS A 100 -5.01 -4.08 2.50
C CYS A 100 -5.49 -2.88 1.67
N ALA A 101 -6.40 -3.10 0.72
CA ALA A 101 -7.02 -2.04 -0.08
C ALA A 101 -8.32 -1.50 0.55
N TYR A 102 -8.74 -2.03 1.69
CA TYR A 102 -9.94 -1.58 2.38
C TYR A 102 -9.71 -0.23 3.04
N ASN A 103 -10.54 0.75 2.67
CA ASN A 103 -10.63 2.03 3.36
C ASN A 103 -12.05 2.23 3.90
N PRO A 104 -12.22 2.48 5.21
CA PRO A 104 -13.54 2.50 5.84
C PRO A 104 -14.39 3.68 5.36
N VAL A 105 -15.71 3.53 5.40
CA VAL A 105 -16.67 4.55 4.90
C VAL A 105 -16.92 5.70 5.88
N ASP A 106 -16.73 5.45 7.18
CA ASP A 106 -16.96 6.42 8.24
C ASP A 106 -16.24 6.04 9.54
N LYS A 107 -16.48 6.81 10.61
CA LYS A 107 -15.87 6.60 11.94
C LYS A 107 -16.23 5.26 12.55
N ASP A 108 -17.49 4.84 12.47
CA ASP A 108 -17.98 3.62 13.10
C ASP A 108 -17.43 2.40 12.36
N ASP A 109 -17.34 2.52 11.04
CA ASP A 109 -16.74 1.53 10.17
C ASP A 109 -15.23 1.39 10.39
N PHE A 110 -14.54 2.52 10.57
CA PHE A 110 -13.13 2.56 10.97
C PHE A 110 -12.92 1.88 12.32
N LEU A 111 -13.75 2.16 13.33
CA LEU A 111 -13.67 1.49 14.63
C LEU A 111 -13.78 -0.03 14.49
N LYS A 112 -14.76 -0.52 13.72
CA LYS A 112 -14.92 -1.96 13.47
C LYS A 112 -13.69 -2.56 12.79
N SER A 113 -13.21 -1.92 11.72
CA SER A 113 -12.02 -2.37 10.98
C SER A 113 -10.77 -2.45 11.87
N ILE A 114 -10.53 -1.44 12.73
CA ILE A 114 -9.39 -1.46 13.65
C ILE A 114 -9.56 -2.54 14.73
N VAL A 115 -10.77 -2.73 15.28
CA VAL A 115 -11.02 -3.81 16.26
C VAL A 115 -10.73 -5.17 15.63
N GLU A 116 -11.19 -5.42 14.40
CA GLU A 116 -10.94 -6.67 13.69
C GLU A 116 -9.46 -6.87 13.37
N PHE A 117 -8.76 -5.84 12.89
CA PHE A 117 -7.32 -5.90 12.62
C PHE A 117 -6.51 -6.30 13.87
N TRP A 118 -6.88 -5.77 15.04
CA TRP A 118 -6.22 -6.11 16.30
C TRP A 118 -6.76 -7.39 16.95
N SER A 119 -7.79 -8.03 16.40
CA SER A 119 -8.33 -9.29 16.90
C SER A 119 -7.56 -10.48 16.35
N ASP A 120 -6.99 -11.28 17.24
CA ASP A 120 -6.32 -12.54 16.92
C ASP A 120 -6.51 -13.56 18.06
N GLU A 121 -6.04 -14.79 17.86
CA GLU A 121 -6.17 -15.87 18.85
C GLU A 121 -5.48 -15.58 20.19
N HIS A 122 -4.47 -14.72 20.22
CA HIS A 122 -3.70 -14.35 21.41
C HIS A 122 -4.16 -13.05 22.06
N ARG A 123 -5.20 -12.41 21.51
CA ARG A 123 -5.78 -11.16 22.03
C ARG A 123 -7.26 -11.36 22.31
N ILE A 124 -7.57 -11.60 23.58
CA ILE A 124 -8.94 -11.80 24.06
C ILE A 124 -9.54 -10.50 24.61
N ASN A 125 -10.87 -10.44 24.69
CA ASN A 125 -11.61 -9.28 25.17
C ASN A 125 -11.26 -7.98 24.41
N VAL A 126 -11.05 -8.07 23.10
CA VAL A 126 -10.75 -6.92 22.26
C VAL A 126 -11.93 -5.95 22.26
N ARG A 127 -11.67 -4.69 22.58
CA ARG A 127 -12.68 -3.63 22.63
C ARG A 127 -12.10 -2.35 22.06
N GLY A 128 -12.92 -1.63 21.29
CA GLY A 128 -12.60 -0.33 20.75
C GLY A 128 -13.52 0.76 21.29
N GLU A 129 -13.01 1.98 21.39
CA GLU A 129 -13.77 3.18 21.72
C GLU A 129 -13.33 4.37 20.86
N HIS A 130 -14.27 5.26 20.55
CA HIS A 130 -13.94 6.52 19.89
C HIS A 130 -13.22 7.47 20.83
N ARG A 131 -12.25 8.20 20.28
CA ARG A 131 -11.57 9.33 20.89
C ARG A 131 -11.66 10.55 19.96
N ALA A 132 -11.12 11.68 20.43
CA ALA A 132 -11.21 12.95 19.72
C ALA A 132 -10.58 12.89 18.31
N ASP A 133 -9.42 12.24 18.19
CA ASP A 133 -8.57 12.17 16.99
C ASP A 133 -8.49 10.78 16.36
N GLY A 134 -9.21 9.79 16.89
CA GLY A 134 -9.12 8.42 16.41
C GLY A 134 -9.93 7.43 17.24
N VAL A 135 -9.46 6.19 17.26
CA VAL A 135 -10.00 5.12 18.11
C VAL A 135 -8.91 4.53 18.97
N TYR A 136 -9.28 4.13 20.18
CA TYR A 136 -8.41 3.33 21.04
C TYR A 136 -8.93 1.90 21.07
N VAL A 137 -8.07 0.95 20.71
CA VAL A 137 -8.37 -0.49 20.80
C VAL A 137 -7.51 -1.09 21.89
N SER A 138 -8.14 -1.86 22.78
CA SER A 138 -7.48 -2.54 23.89
C SER A 138 -7.86 -4.01 23.94
N TRP A 139 -6.98 -4.83 24.49
CA TRP A 139 -7.14 -6.27 24.60
C TRP A 139 -6.41 -6.81 25.84
N THR A 140 -6.72 -8.04 26.21
CA THR A 140 -5.95 -8.82 27.18
C THR A 140 -5.19 -9.91 26.44
N TYR A 141 -3.90 -10.11 26.75
CA TYR A 141 -3.15 -11.22 26.17
C TYR A 141 -3.65 -12.56 26.71
N ALA A 142 -3.95 -13.49 25.81
CA ALA A 142 -4.46 -14.81 26.14
C ALA A 142 -3.46 -15.65 26.96
N PRO A 143 -3.91 -16.63 27.77
CA PRO A 143 -3.03 -17.49 28.57
C PRO A 143 -2.03 -18.33 27.75
N ASP A 144 -2.32 -18.58 26.48
CA ASP A 144 -1.48 -19.34 25.55
C ASP A 144 -0.55 -18.45 24.70
N THR A 145 -0.58 -17.12 24.90
CA THR A 145 0.30 -16.18 24.19
C THR A 145 1.77 -16.67 24.28
N PRO A 146 2.52 -16.78 23.17
CA PRO A 146 3.88 -17.35 23.17
C PRO A 146 4.84 -16.62 24.11
N ASN A 147 4.70 -15.30 24.23
CA ASN A 147 5.46 -14.51 25.19
C ASN A 147 4.82 -14.60 26.58
N GLU A 148 5.36 -15.48 27.43
CA GLU A 148 4.79 -15.77 28.75
C GLU A 148 4.71 -14.54 29.67
N LYS A 149 5.60 -13.57 29.48
CA LYS A 149 5.71 -12.38 30.34
C LYS A 149 4.52 -11.44 30.22
N VAL A 150 3.78 -11.49 29.10
CA VAL A 150 2.66 -10.57 28.84
C VAL A 150 1.29 -11.21 29.04
N ARG A 151 1.21 -12.52 29.28
CA ARG A 151 -0.05 -13.25 29.48
C ARG A 151 -0.88 -12.59 30.59
N GLY A 152 -2.17 -12.37 30.31
CA GLY A 152 -3.11 -11.72 31.23
C GLY A 152 -2.93 -10.21 31.40
N GLN A 153 -1.91 -9.59 30.80
CA GLN A 153 -1.76 -8.15 30.81
C GLN A 153 -2.71 -7.50 29.81
N ILE A 154 -3.17 -6.30 30.14
CA ILE A 154 -3.96 -5.44 29.25
C ILE A 154 -3.00 -4.56 28.45
N SER A 155 -3.24 -4.48 27.14
CA SER A 155 -2.53 -3.58 26.23
C SER A 155 -3.54 -2.88 25.33
N GLY A 156 -3.07 -1.90 24.58
CA GLY A 156 -3.89 -1.21 23.59
C GLY A 156 -3.10 -0.22 22.75
N VAL A 157 -3.72 0.27 21.68
CA VAL A 157 -3.13 1.19 20.72
C VAL A 157 -4.14 2.27 20.31
N ASN A 158 -3.65 3.51 20.16
CA ASN A 158 -4.41 4.58 19.54
C ASN A 158 -4.18 4.53 18.02
N ASN A 159 -5.24 4.57 17.23
CA ASN A 159 -5.21 4.64 15.78
C ASN A 159 -5.93 5.92 15.36
N GLN A 160 -5.22 6.82 14.68
CA GLN A 160 -5.78 8.09 14.23
C GLN A 160 -6.81 7.87 13.13
N TYR A 161 -7.85 8.70 13.08
CA TYR A 161 -8.76 8.67 11.93
C TYR A 161 -8.00 9.00 10.64
N PRO A 162 -8.40 8.41 9.51
CA PRO A 162 -7.85 8.82 8.22
C PRO A 162 -8.30 10.26 7.91
N ASP A 163 -7.49 10.97 7.14
CA ASP A 163 -7.84 12.32 6.65
C ASP A 163 -9.10 12.27 5.75
N GLU A 164 -9.25 11.17 5.00
CA GLU A 164 -10.38 10.91 4.12
C GLU A 164 -10.87 9.46 4.29
N TYR A 165 -12.19 9.28 4.29
CA TYR A 165 -12.82 7.96 4.30
C TYR A 165 -12.96 7.41 2.88
N GLY A 166 -12.91 6.08 2.77
CA GLY A 166 -13.03 5.35 1.52
C GLY A 166 -14.45 4.86 1.22
N LYS A 167 -14.51 3.83 0.37
CA LYS A 167 -15.76 3.21 -0.10
C LYS A 167 -16.19 1.97 0.70
N GLY A 168 -15.39 1.53 1.68
CA GLY A 168 -15.62 0.28 2.40
C GLY A 168 -15.41 -0.92 1.51
N GLU A 169 -16.40 -1.81 1.47
CA GLU A 169 -16.42 -2.99 0.60
C GLU A 169 -17.03 -2.63 -0.75
N TRP A 170 -16.33 -2.95 -1.85
CA TRP A 170 -16.80 -2.56 -3.18
C TRP A 170 -16.09 -3.30 -4.32
N THR A 171 -16.75 -3.34 -5.48
CA THR A 171 -16.22 -3.92 -6.73
C THR A 171 -15.84 -2.81 -7.70
N ALA A 172 -14.68 -2.91 -8.35
CA ALA A 172 -14.26 -1.98 -9.39
C ALA A 172 -15.05 -2.22 -10.69
N LEU A 173 -15.86 -1.27 -11.11
CA LEU A 173 -16.63 -1.34 -12.36
C LEU A 173 -15.88 -0.70 -13.53
N THR A 174 -14.88 0.13 -13.23
CA THR A 174 -14.06 0.83 -14.23
C THR A 174 -12.56 0.72 -13.94
N LEU A 175 -11.73 1.03 -14.93
CA LEU A 175 -10.27 1.09 -14.74
C LEU A 175 -9.84 2.21 -13.78
N ASN A 176 -10.59 3.32 -13.72
CA ASN A 176 -10.31 4.37 -12.75
C ASN A 176 -10.58 3.91 -11.32
N GLU A 177 -11.57 3.04 -11.15
CA GLU A 177 -11.85 2.41 -9.86
C GLU A 177 -10.80 1.37 -9.49
N ALA A 178 -10.37 0.54 -10.44
CA ALA A 178 -9.22 -0.35 -10.22
C ALA A 178 -7.94 0.44 -9.86
N ARG A 179 -7.75 1.62 -10.46
CA ARG A 179 -6.66 2.54 -10.08
C ARG A 179 -6.79 2.98 -8.63
N GLN A 180 -8.00 3.34 -8.18
CA GLN A 180 -8.23 3.73 -6.79
C GLN A 180 -7.91 2.57 -5.83
N MET A 181 -8.30 1.33 -6.15
CA MET A 181 -7.92 0.16 -5.33
C MET A 181 -6.41 -0.04 -5.24
N ALA A 182 -5.67 0.19 -6.33
CA ALA A 182 -4.21 0.14 -6.31
C ALA A 182 -3.58 1.23 -5.42
N ILE A 183 -4.17 2.43 -5.41
CA ILE A 183 -3.78 3.53 -4.51
C ILE A 183 -4.05 3.14 -3.06
N ASP A 184 -5.27 2.69 -2.76
CA ASP A 184 -5.70 2.29 -1.42
C ASP A 184 -4.81 1.16 -0.88
N TYR A 185 -4.55 0.13 -1.70
CA TYR A 185 -3.64 -0.96 -1.38
C TYR A 185 -2.24 -0.46 -1.03
N SER A 186 -1.66 0.39 -1.88
CA SER A 186 -0.30 0.89 -1.66
C SER A 186 -0.20 1.71 -0.38
N ASN A 187 -1.22 2.53 -0.07
CA ASN A 187 -1.30 3.25 1.21
C ASN A 187 -1.40 2.27 2.40
N GLY A 188 -2.17 1.19 2.27
CA GLY A 188 -2.34 0.18 3.31
C GLY A 188 -1.09 -0.69 3.56
N VAL A 189 -0.18 -0.80 2.58
CA VAL A 189 1.05 -1.62 2.71
C VAL A 189 2.35 -0.81 2.72
N SER A 190 2.30 0.52 2.79
CA SER A 190 3.52 1.37 2.85
C SER A 190 4.19 1.39 4.24
#